data_AF-A0A7C4UV46-F1
#
_entry.id   AF-A0A7C4UV46-F1
#
_cell.length_a   1.000
_cell.length_b   1.000
_cell.length_c   1.000
_cell.angle_alpha   90.00
_cell.angle_beta   90.00
_cell.angle_gamma   90.00
#
_symmetry.space_group_name_H-M   'P 1'
#
loop_
_entity.id
_entity.type
_entity.pdbx_description
1 polymer ?
#
loop_
_entity_poly.entity_id
_entity_poly.type
_entity_poly.pdbx_seq_one_letter_code
_entity_poly.pdbx_strand_id
1 'polypeptide(L)'
;ARRATLSGETLELTPKAFSVLEYLMTHPDEAISRERLLDAVWGWEYPAGTRTVDTRMAELRRSLDDDPAEPRFIETIPGEGYRFIASVHGEG
;
A
#
# COMPACT_ATOMS: atom_id res chain seq x y z
N ALA A 1 5.91 -11.36 -14.58
CA ALA A 1 5.19 -10.13 -14.22
C ALA A 1 4.63 -10.30 -12.81
N ARG A 2 4.74 -9.29 -11.93
CA ARG A 2 4.11 -9.30 -10.60
C ARG A 2 2.59 -9.21 -10.78
N ARG A 3 1.83 -10.06 -10.10
CA ARG A 3 0.36 -10.11 -10.15
C ARG A 3 -0.18 -10.19 -8.73
N ALA A 4 -1.29 -9.50 -8.49
CA ALA A 4 -2.07 -9.59 -7.26
C ALA A 4 -3.51 -9.92 -7.65
N THR A 5 -4.18 -10.70 -6.81
CA THR A 5 -5.57 -11.09 -7.01
C THR A 5 -6.36 -10.89 -5.74
N LEU A 6 -7.60 -10.43 -5.87
CA LEU A 6 -8.57 -10.35 -4.77
C LEU A 6 -9.80 -11.15 -5.19
N SER A 7 -10.22 -12.12 -4.35
CA SER A 7 -11.37 -12.98 -4.63
C SER A 7 -11.35 -13.69 -6.00
N GLY A 8 -10.14 -14.01 -6.51
CA GLY A 8 -9.95 -14.63 -7.82
C GLY A 8 -9.86 -13.66 -9.01
N GLU A 9 -10.11 -12.37 -8.78
CA GLU A 9 -10.01 -11.32 -9.80
C GLU A 9 -8.63 -10.66 -9.75
N THR A 10 -8.05 -10.36 -10.92
CA THR A 10 -6.74 -9.69 -10.97
C THR A 10 -6.89 -8.22 -10.62
N LEU A 11 -6.07 -7.75 -9.67
CA LEU A 11 -6.01 -6.34 -9.34
C LEU A 11 -5.27 -5.57 -10.43
N GLU A 12 -5.94 -4.58 -11.02
CA GLU A 12 -5.33 -3.63 -11.94
C GLU A 12 -4.63 -2.54 -11.11
N LEU A 13 -3.30 -2.65 -11.01
CA LEU A 13 -2.44 -1.74 -10.26
C LEU A 13 -1.30 -1.22 -11.13
N THR A 14 -0.97 0.05 -10.96
CA THR A 14 0.28 0.60 -11.47
C THR A 14 1.48 -0.09 -10.79
N PRO A 15 2.65 -0.15 -11.44
CA PRO A 15 3.85 -0.76 -10.83
C PRO A 15 4.21 -0.17 -9.46
N LYS A 16 3.98 1.14 -9.28
CA LYS A 16 4.22 1.83 -8.01
C LYS A 16 3.17 1.51 -6.95
N ALA A 17 1.89 1.44 -7.30
CA ALA A 17 0.87 1.00 -6.34
C ALA A 17 1.12 -0.44 -5.89
N PHE A 18 1.48 -1.33 -6.82
CA PHE A 18 1.88 -2.69 -6.49
C PHE A 18 3.09 -2.72 -5.54
N SER A 19 4.09 -1.87 -5.78
CA SER A 19 5.28 -1.79 -4.91
C SER A 19 4.95 -1.28 -3.51
N VAL A 20 4.05 -0.30 -3.39
CA VAL A 20 3.54 0.18 -2.09
C VAL A 20 2.81 -0.96 -1.35
N LEU A 21 1.93 -1.69 -2.04
CA LEU A 21 1.22 -2.82 -1.44
C LEU A 21 2.18 -3.89 -0.93
N GLU A 22 3.15 -4.32 -1.75
CA GLU A 22 4.17 -5.28 -1.33
C GLU A 22 4.97 -4.77 -0.12
N TYR A 23 5.37 -3.50 -0.12
CA TYR A 23 6.13 -2.94 1.00
C TYR A 23 5.31 -2.98 2.29
N LEU A 24 4.02 -2.63 2.24
CA LEU A 24 3.13 -2.71 3.39
C LEU A 24 2.91 -4.17 3.84
N MET A 25 2.73 -5.11 2.92
CA MET A 25 2.54 -6.54 3.24
C MET A 25 3.79 -7.22 3.80
N THR A 26 4.98 -6.73 3.46
CA THR A 26 6.25 -7.22 4.06
C THR A 26 6.50 -6.66 5.47
N HIS A 27 5.70 -5.68 5.90
CA HIS A 27 5.72 -5.08 7.23
C HIS A 27 4.29 -5.11 7.85
N PRO A 28 3.70 -6.31 8.02
CA PRO A 28 2.34 -6.42 8.54
C PRO A 28 2.24 -5.84 9.95
N ASP A 29 1.11 -5.23 10.27
CA ASP A 29 0.81 -4.58 11.55
C ASP A 29 1.74 -3.39 11.94
N GLU A 30 2.68 -3.00 11.08
CA GLU A 30 3.55 -1.84 11.29
C GLU A 30 2.93 -0.57 10.69
N ALA A 31 2.98 0.54 11.43
CA ALA A 31 2.61 1.85 10.90
C ALA A 31 3.77 2.43 10.08
N ILE A 32 3.60 2.51 8.76
CA ILE A 32 4.61 2.99 7.83
C ILE A 32 4.28 4.44 7.43
N SER A 33 5.23 5.35 7.66
CA SER A 33 5.08 6.75 7.32
C SER A 33 5.10 7.01 5.81
N ARG A 34 4.54 8.15 5.41
CA ARG A 34 4.54 8.58 4.01
C ARG A 34 5.94 8.80 3.50
N GLU A 35 6.84 9.38 4.29
CA GLU A 35 8.25 9.52 3.90
C GLU A 35 8.92 8.17 3.70
N ARG A 36 8.68 7.19 4.59
CA ARG A 36 9.26 5.85 4.45
C ARG A 36 8.72 5.12 3.22
N LEU A 37 7.42 5.23 2.91
CA LEU A 37 6.85 4.69 1.68
C LEU A 37 7.41 5.38 0.43
N LEU A 38 7.55 6.70 0.48
CA LEU A 38 8.13 7.47 -0.62
C LEU A 38 9.55 7.01 -0.90
N ASP A 39 10.38 6.92 0.14
CA ASP A 39 11.75 6.48 0.01
C ASP A 39 11.86 5.03 -0.47
N ALA A 40 11.16 4.10 0.19
CA ALA A 40 11.26 2.67 -0.14
C ALA A 40 10.80 2.35 -1.58
N VAL A 41 9.82 3.08 -2.11
CA VAL A 41 9.22 2.76 -3.41
C VAL A 41 9.75 3.66 -4.54
N TRP A 42 10.13 4.91 -4.27
CA TRP A 42 10.63 5.84 -5.28
C TRP A 42 12.11 6.23 -5.11
N GLY A 43 12.65 6.14 -3.89
CA GLY A 43 14.00 6.56 -3.53
C GLY A 43 14.10 8.02 -3.09
N TRP A 44 15.12 8.31 -2.27
CA TRP A 44 15.45 9.64 -1.73
C TRP A 44 15.51 10.78 -2.76
N GLU A 45 15.91 10.50 -4.00
CA GLU A 45 16.09 11.53 -5.04
C GLU A 45 14.79 11.89 -5.77
N TYR A 46 13.66 11.27 -5.42
CA TYR A 46 12.41 11.50 -6.12
C TYR A 46 11.85 12.90 -5.80
N PRO A 47 11.70 13.81 -6.78
CA PRO A 47 11.33 15.19 -6.54
C PRO A 47 9.86 15.38 -6.12
N ALA A 48 9.05 14.32 -6.14
CA ALA A 48 7.65 14.41 -5.71
C ALA A 48 7.54 14.27 -4.20
N GLY A 49 6.73 15.12 -3.58
CA GLY A 49 6.40 15.00 -2.16
C GLY A 49 5.49 13.80 -1.85
N THR A 50 5.23 13.63 -0.56
CA THR A 50 4.41 12.55 0.02
C THR A 50 3.00 12.40 -0.59
N ARG A 51 2.47 13.41 -1.29
CA ARG A 51 1.18 13.34 -2.03
C ARG A 51 1.14 12.23 -3.09
N THR A 52 2.29 11.84 -3.65
CA THR A 52 2.32 10.69 -4.58
C THR A 52 1.95 9.39 -3.87
N VAL A 53 2.32 9.24 -2.60
CA VAL A 53 1.96 8.09 -1.76
C VAL A 53 0.46 8.07 -1.56
N ASP A 54 -0.15 9.19 -1.16
CA ASP A 54 -1.61 9.27 -0.98
C ASP A 54 -2.37 8.90 -2.27
N THR A 55 -1.84 9.29 -3.44
CA THR A 55 -2.42 8.91 -4.74
C THR A 55 -2.38 7.40 -4.94
N ARG A 56 -1.27 6.73 -4.61
CA ARG A 56 -1.18 5.26 -4.70
C ARG A 56 -2.03 4.57 -3.64
N MET A 57 -2.19 5.15 -2.47
CA MET A 57 -3.10 4.60 -1.45
C MET A 57 -4.56 4.68 -1.89
N ALA A 58 -4.96 5.77 -2.55
CA ALA A 58 -6.31 5.88 -3.12
C ALA A 58 -6.53 4.86 -4.25
N GLU A 59 -5.52 4.64 -5.11
CA GLU A 59 -5.57 3.60 -6.15
C GLU A 59 -5.71 2.20 -5.53
N LEU A 60 -4.87 1.87 -4.54
CA LEU A 60 -4.93 0.59 -3.84
C LEU A 60 -6.28 0.35 -3.19
N ARG A 61 -6.82 1.35 -2.48
CA ARG A 61 -8.13 1.22 -1.84
C ARG A 61 -9.25 0.98 -2.84
N ARG A 62 -9.22 1.63 -4.00
CA ARG A 62 -10.21 1.36 -5.06
C ARG A 62 -10.10 -0.06 -5.60
N SER A 63 -8.89 -0.52 -5.92
CA SER A 63 -8.69 -1.86 -6.45
C SER A 63 -9.00 -2.95 -5.41
N LEU A 64 -8.81 -2.66 -4.13
CA LEU A 64 -9.12 -3.55 -3.02
C LEU A 64 -10.56 -3.44 -2.50
N ASP A 65 -11.35 -2.51 -3.04
CA ASP A 65 -12.68 -2.14 -2.51
C ASP A 65 -12.63 -1.82 -0.99
N ASP A 66 -11.60 -1.10 -0.56
CA ASP A 66 -11.27 -0.84 0.84
C ASP A 66 -11.72 0.56 1.28
N ASP A 67 -12.68 0.63 2.20
CA ASP A 67 -13.18 1.89 2.74
C ASP A 67 -12.21 2.44 3.81
N PRO A 68 -11.69 3.67 3.70
CA PRO A 68 -10.84 4.25 4.75
C PRO A 68 -11.54 4.46 6.10
N ALA A 69 -12.87 4.53 6.16
CA ALA A 69 -13.65 4.65 7.40
C ALA A 69 -13.83 3.29 8.10
N GLU A 70 -13.85 2.20 7.33
CA GLU A 70 -13.96 0.82 7.81
C GLU A 70 -12.91 -0.06 7.11
N PRO A 71 -11.62 0.14 7.39
CA PRO A 71 -10.56 -0.51 6.62
C PRO A 71 -10.52 -2.02 6.89
N ARG A 72 -10.40 -2.79 5.81
CA ARG A 72 -10.19 -4.25 5.83
C ARG A 72 -8.76 -4.62 5.51
N PHE A 73 -8.07 -3.80 4.71
CA PHE A 73 -6.70 -4.05 4.27
C PHE A 73 -5.74 -2.95 4.73
N ILE A 74 -6.09 -1.69 4.51
CA ILE A 74 -5.18 -0.55 4.71
C ILE A 74 -5.77 0.44 5.71
N GLU A 75 -5.29 0.37 6.94
CA GLU A 75 -5.62 1.31 8.01
C GLU A 75 -4.84 2.62 7.85
N THR A 76 -5.50 3.75 8.07
CA THR A 76 -4.82 5.06 8.19
C THR A 76 -4.60 5.37 9.66
N ILE A 77 -3.34 5.56 10.05
CA ILE A 77 -2.97 5.97 11.41
C ILE A 77 -2.68 7.48 11.40
N PRO A 78 -3.53 8.32 11.99
CA PRO A 78 -3.35 9.78 11.96
C PRO A 78 -1.99 10.19 12.50
N GLY A 79 -1.24 11.00 11.73
CA GLY A 79 0.09 11.47 12.10
C GLY A 79 1.22 10.46 11.89
N GLU A 80 0.92 9.16 11.77
CA GLU A 80 1.95 8.12 11.63
C GLU A 80 2.06 7.60 10.20
N GLY A 81 0.94 7.37 9.49
CA GLY A 81 0.95 6.88 8.12
C GLY A 81 -0.09 5.80 7.86
N TYR A 82 0.36 4.66 7.34
CA TYR A 82 -0.51 3.56 6.90
C TYR A 82 -0.04 2.21 7.41
N ARG A 83 -0.98 1.32 7.70
CA ARG A 83 -0.71 -0.03 8.18
C ARG A 83 -1.48 -1.04 7.35
N PHE A 84 -0.84 -2.15 7.00
CA PHE A 84 -1.55 -3.30 6.46
C PHE A 84 -2.04 -4.17 7.61
N ILE A 85 -3.35 -4.41 7.67
CA ILE A 85 -4.03 -5.07 8.82
C ILE A 85 -4.63 -6.44 8.45
N ALA A 86 -4.56 -6.84 7.19
CA ALA A 86 -5.00 -8.17 6.77
C ALA A 86 -3.87 -9.20 6.98
N SER A 87 -4.25 -10.46 7.21
CA SER A 87 -3.30 -11.56 7.39
C SER A 87 -2.48 -11.78 6.11
N VAL A 88 -1.15 -11.76 6.24
CA VAL A 88 -0.21 -12.02 5.14
C VAL A 88 0.30 -13.46 5.27
N HIS A 89 0.09 -14.26 4.22
CA HIS A 89 0.60 -15.62 4.13
C HIS A 89 1.63 -15.68 3.00
N GLY A 90 2.84 -16.12 3.32
CA GLY A 90 3.85 -16.46 2.33
C GLY A 90 3.77 -17.94 1.98
N GLU A 91 3.63 -18.27 0.70
CA GLU A 91 3.90 -19.62 0.20
C GLU A 91 5.43 -19.75 0.13
N GLY A 92 6.00 -20.59 1.01
CA GLY A 92 7.45 -20.84 1.09
C GLY A 92 7.96 -21.85 0.06
#